data_AF-A0A5B9WAR1-F1
#
_entry.id   AF-A0A5B9WAR1-F1
#
_cell.length_a   1.000
_cell.length_b   1.000
_cell.length_c   1.000
_cell.angle_alpha   90.00
_cell.angle_beta   90.00
_cell.angle_gamma   90.00
#
_symmetry.space_group_name_H-M   'P 1'
#
loop_
_entity.id
_entity.type
_entity.pdbx_description
1 polymer ?
#
loop_
_entity_poly.entity_id
_entity_poly.type
_entity_poly.pdbx_seq_one_letter_code
_entity_poly.pdbx_strand_id
1 'polypeptide(L)' 'MRMRRMVVASLETLLMVWAVVIGPFAWLLRDGLGPGATDSGGWQSVGRFLMTFYWGPILLALAGLRFLAGRRLPGG' A
#
# COMPACT_ATOMS: atom_id res chain seq x y z
N MET A 1 5.68 9.07 -25.29
CA MET A 1 4.99 7.76 -25.11
C MET A 1 5.74 6.72 -24.23
N ARG A 2 7.06 6.49 -24.36
CA ARG A 2 7.80 5.48 -23.55
C ARG A 2 7.87 5.81 -22.05
N MET A 3 8.24 7.05 -21.70
CA MET A 3 8.37 7.52 -20.31
C MET A 3 7.08 7.32 -19.49
N ARG A 4 5.91 7.69 -20.05
CA ARG A 4 4.59 7.49 -19.40
C ARG A 4 4.32 6.02 -19.08
N ARG A 5 4.58 5.13 -20.04
CA ARG A 5 4.38 3.68 -19.83
C ARG A 5 5.30 3.14 -18.75
N MET A 6 6.57 3.59 -18.74
CA MET A 6 7.53 3.21 -17.70
C MET A 6 7.07 3.70 -16.32
N VAL A 7 6.65 4.95 -16.18
CA VAL A 7 6.16 5.49 -14.89
C VAL A 7 4.94 4.72 -14.39
N VAL A 8 3.95 4.47 -15.26
CA VAL A 8 2.76 3.71 -14.89
C VAL A 8 3.10 2.27 -14.50
N ALA A 9 3.96 1.60 -15.27
CA ALA A 9 4.40 0.24 -14.98
C ALA A 9 5.17 0.16 -13.65
N SER A 10 6.08 1.11 -13.39
CA SER A 10 6.80 1.18 -12.12
C SER A 10 5.85 1.38 -10.93
N LEU A 11 4.83 2.23 -11.07
CA LEU A 11 3.82 2.45 -10.04
C LEU A 11 2.95 1.22 -9.80
N GLU A 12 2.59 0.47 -10.85
CA GLU A 12 1.85 -0.79 -10.72
C GLU A 12 2.67 -1.88 -10.02
N THR A 13 3.92 -2.06 -10.42
CA THR A 13 4.83 -3.01 -9.76
C THR A 13 5.02 -2.63 -8.29
N LEU A 14 5.25 -1.34 -8.01
CA LEU A 14 5.43 -0.87 -6.64
C LEU A 14 4.16 -1.07 -5.80
N LEU A 15 2.99 -0.77 -6.35
CA LEU A 15 1.70 -1.03 -5.70
C LEU A 15 1.50 -2.51 -5.40
N MET A 16 1.82 -3.38 -6.36
CA MET A 16 1.67 -4.82 -6.20
C MET A 16 2.61 -5.36 -5.12
N VAL A 17 3.88 -4.96 -5.13
CA VAL A 17 4.86 -5.34 -4.09
C VAL A 17 4.43 -4.80 -2.73
N TRP A 18 3.99 -3.55 -2.66
CA TRP A 18 3.56 -2.94 -1.39
C TRP A 18 2.34 -3.65 -0.82
N ALA A 19 1.34 -3.94 -1.66
CA ALA A 19 0.10 -4.60 -1.25
C ALA A 19 0.30 -6.06 -0.83
N VAL A 20 0.99 -6.84 -1.69
CA VAL A 20 1.07 -8.31 -1.59
C VAL A 20 2.23 -8.77 -0.72
N VAL A 21 3.35 -8.04 -0.72
CA VAL A 21 4.51 -8.40 0.12
C VAL A 21 4.45 -7.62 1.42
N ILE A 22 4.50 -6.29 1.36
CA ILE A 22 4.64 -5.49 2.58
C ILE A 22 3.39 -5.55 3.46
N GLY A 23 2.19 -5.68 2.88
CA GLY A 23 0.94 -5.80 3.63
C GLY A 23 0.92 -6.99 4.58
N PRO A 24 1.09 -8.23 4.10
CA PRO A 24 1.19 -9.40 4.97
C PRO A 24 2.32 -9.32 5.99
N PHE A 25 3.48 -8.76 5.64
CA PHE A 25 4.56 -8.55 6.61
C PHE A 25 4.17 -7.55 7.70
N ALA A 26 3.52 -6.44 7.36
CA ALA A 26 3.04 -5.46 8.33
C ALA A 26 1.97 -6.08 9.26
N TRP A 27 1.10 -6.94 8.72
CA TRP A 27 0.15 -7.70 9.51
C TRP A 27 0.84 -8.65 10.48
N LEU A 28 1.80 -9.45 9.99
CA LEU A 28 2.56 -10.40 10.79
C LEU A 28 3.38 -9.72 11.89
N LEU A 29 4.01 -8.58 11.60
CA LEU A 29 4.77 -7.84 12.60
C LEU A 29 3.87 -7.23 13.68
N ARG A 30 2.65 -6.79 13.30
CA ARG A 30 1.66 -6.27 14.25
C ARG A 30 1.08 -7.38 15.14
N ASP A 31 0.56 -8.42 14.50
CA ASP A 31 -0.29 -9.44 15.14
C ASP A 31 0.39 -10.78 15.37
N GLY A 32 1.50 -11.05 14.70
CA GLY A 32 2.27 -12.28 14.89
C GLY A 32 3.31 -12.19 15.99
N LEU A 33 3.73 -10.97 16.39
CA LEU A 33 4.90 -10.75 17.27
C LEU A 33 4.66 -9.79 18.45
N GLY A 34 3.54 -9.09 18.51
CA GLY A 34 3.27 -8.08 19.53
C GLY A 34 2.38 -8.58 20.68
N PRO A 35 2.52 -8.05 21.91
CA PRO A 35 1.66 -8.39 23.05
C PRO A 35 0.18 -7.99 22.86
N GLY A 36 -0.13 -7.20 21.82
CA GLY A 36 -1.51 -6.84 21.42
C GLY A 36 -2.14 -7.78 20.38
N ALA A 37 -1.46 -8.88 20.00
CA ALA A 37 -1.92 -9.88 19.04
C ALA A 37 -3.27 -10.52 19.42
N THR A 38 -3.52 -10.68 20.72
CA THR A 38 -4.75 -11.28 21.25
C THR A 38 -5.84 -10.25 21.56
N ASP A 39 -5.53 -8.96 21.48
CA ASP A 39 -6.31 -7.88 22.12
C ASP A 39 -6.94 -6.90 21.11
N SER A 40 -6.94 -7.25 19.81
CA SER A 40 -7.54 -6.41 18.77
C SER A 40 -8.57 -7.17 17.93
N GLY A 41 -9.85 -6.91 18.18
CA GLY A 41 -10.98 -7.40 17.39
C GLY A 41 -11.63 -6.32 16.52
N GLY A 42 -12.23 -6.74 15.41
CA GLY A 42 -13.10 -5.88 14.58
C GLY A 42 -12.37 -4.75 13.84
N TRP A 43 -13.02 -3.59 13.66
CA TRP A 43 -12.46 -2.48 12.86
C TRP A 43 -11.20 -1.84 13.44
N GLN A 44 -10.95 -2.01 14.74
CA GLN A 44 -9.77 -1.46 15.40
C GLN A 44 -8.48 -2.17 14.98
N SER A 45 -8.54 -3.48 14.68
CA SER A 45 -7.40 -4.23 14.14
C SER A 45 -7.02 -3.75 12.75
N VAL A 46 -8.02 -3.49 11.89
CA VAL A 46 -7.82 -2.93 10.54
C VAL A 46 -7.18 -1.54 10.62
N GLY A 47 -7.68 -0.65 11.48
CA GLY A 47 -7.11 0.69 11.65
C GLY A 47 -5.65 0.65 12.13
N ARG A 48 -5.35 -0.19 13.12
CA ARG A 48 -3.97 -0.39 13.61
C ARG A 48 -3.07 -1.01 12.54
N PHE A 49 -3.58 -1.98 11.78
CA PHE A 49 -2.87 -2.58 10.65
C PHE A 49 -2.51 -1.53 9.60
N LEU A 50 -3.47 -0.71 9.18
CA LEU A 50 -3.22 0.36 8.20
C LEU A 50 -2.17 1.35 8.70
N MET A 51 -2.11 1.62 10.00
CA MET A 51 -1.11 2.52 10.59
C MET A 51 0.23 1.84 10.92
N THR A 52 0.33 0.52 10.84
CA THR A 52 1.57 -0.21 11.14
C THR A 52 2.64 0.19 10.14
N PHE A 53 3.72 0.80 10.64
CA PHE A 53 4.79 1.42 9.82
C PHE A 53 4.27 2.38 8.74
N TYR A 54 3.11 2.99 8.93
CA TYR A 54 2.42 3.81 7.93
C TYR A 54 2.18 3.10 6.59
N TRP A 55 2.12 1.77 6.58
CA TRP A 55 1.95 0.98 5.36
C TRP A 55 0.68 1.38 4.58
N GLY A 56 -0.45 1.56 5.26
CA GLY A 56 -1.74 1.93 4.68
C GLY A 56 -1.75 3.34 4.08
N PRO A 57 -1.32 4.39 4.80
CA PRO A 57 -1.11 5.72 4.23
C PRO A 57 -0.20 5.71 2.98
N ILE A 58 0.89 4.94 2.99
CA ILE A 58 1.78 4.82 1.82
C ILE A 58 1.08 4.13 0.66
N LEU A 59 0.31 3.07 0.92
CA LEU A 59 -0.50 2.38 -0.09
C LEU A 59 -1.51 3.34 -0.75
N LEU A 60 -2.20 4.15 0.06
CA LEU A 60 -3.14 5.17 -0.44
C LEU A 60 -2.44 6.24 -1.28
N ALA A 61 -1.27 6.72 -0.85
CA ALA A 61 -0.48 7.69 -1.60
C ALA A 61 -0.04 7.12 -2.96
N LEU A 62 0.45 5.88 -3.00
CA LEU A 62 0.83 5.20 -4.23
C LEU A 62 -0.38 4.99 -5.17
N ALA A 63 -1.52 4.59 -4.63
CA ALA A 63 -2.75 4.42 -5.41
C ALA A 63 -3.22 5.75 -6.00
N GLY A 64 -3.19 6.82 -5.21
CA GLY A 64 -3.49 8.18 -5.64
C GLY A 64 -2.55 8.66 -6.75
N LEU A 65 -1.25 8.41 -6.61
CA LEU A 65 -0.25 8.73 -7.64
C LEU A 65 -0.49 7.96 -8.93
N ARG A 66 -0.77 6.64 -8.86
CA ARG A 66 -1.10 5.80 -10.02
C ARG A 66 -2.36 6.29 -10.73
N PHE A 67 -3.36 6.71 -9.97
CA PHE A 67 -4.61 7.25 -10.50
C PHE A 67 -4.40 8.59 -11.21
N LEU A 68 -3.66 9.51 -10.58
CA LEU A 68 -3.29 10.80 -11.15
C LEU A 68 -2.43 10.62 -12.41
N ALA A 69 -1.44 9.73 -12.39
CA ALA A 69 -0.61 9.42 -13.55
C ALA A 69 -1.42 8.85 -14.72
N GLY A 70 -2.43 8.01 -14.42
CA GLY A 70 -3.35 7.49 -15.43
C GLY A 70 -4.20 8.57 -16.10
N ARG A 71 -4.66 9.57 -15.33
CA ARG A 71 -5.56 10.65 -15.79
C ARG A 71 -4.84 11.85 -16.40
N ARG A 72 -3.69 12.26 -15.85
CA ARG A 72 -3.02 13.54 -16.16
C ARG A 72 -1.87 13.45 -17.13
N LEU A 73 -1.43 12.26 -17.55
CA LEU A 73 -0.40 12.14 -18.57
C LEU A 73 -1.09 12.09 -19.95
N PRO A 74 -1.18 13.22 -20.70
CA PRO A 74 -1.74 13.22 -22.05
C PRO A 74 -0.93 12.24 -22.92
N GLY A 75 -1.64 11.30 -23.53
CA GLY A 75 -1.12 10.56 -24.67
C GLY A 75 -1.15 11.50 -25.85
N GLY A 76 -0.05 12.23 -26.08
CA GLY A 76 0.27 12.73 -27.41
C GLY A 76 0.60 11.56 -28.31
#